data_AF-A0A1G0D994-F1
#
_entry.id   AF-A0A1G0D994-F1
#
_cell.length_a   1.000
_cell.length_b   1.000
_cell.length_c   1.000
_cell.angle_alpha   90.00
_cell.angle_beta   90.00
_cell.angle_gamma   90.00
#
_symmetry.space_group_name_H-M   'P 1'
#
loop_
_entity.id
_entity.type
_entity.pdbx_description
1 polymer ?
#
loop_
_entity_poly.entity_id
_entity_poly.type
_entity_poly.pdbx_seq_one_letter_code
_entity_poly.pdbx_strand_id
1 'polypeptide(L)'
;MNAIHAGITIGVTELRESPTRILKLAEDEDQAVAILNHNKPAGYIISPRMMEAMLDSIAERIAEDRAKKRLPTLSKARKVKLDEL
;
A
#
# COMPACT_ATOMS: atom_id res chain seq x y z
N MET A 1 -4.51 2.20 -22.35
CA MET A 1 -3.19 2.41 -21.73
C MET A 1 -3.30 1.98 -20.28
N ASN A 2 -2.45 1.06 -19.81
CA ASN A 2 -2.34 0.80 -18.38
C ASN A 2 -1.47 1.91 -17.79
N ALA A 3 -2.05 2.71 -16.89
CA ALA A 3 -1.29 3.76 -16.21
C ALA A 3 -0.20 3.11 -15.35
N ILE A 4 1.02 3.63 -15.47
CA ILE A 4 2.14 3.22 -14.63
C ILE A 4 2.14 4.15 -13.43
N HIS A 5 1.94 3.60 -12.25
CA HIS A 5 1.91 4.34 -10.99
C HIS A 5 3.24 4.18 -10.25
N ALA A 6 4.33 4.50 -10.93
CA ALA A 6 5.69 4.43 -10.42
C ALA A 6 6.54 5.54 -11.04
N GLY A 7 7.44 6.13 -10.25
CA GLY A 7 8.42 7.10 -10.74
C GLY A 7 9.56 6.44 -11.53
N ILE A 8 9.74 5.12 -11.33
CA ILE A 8 10.83 4.35 -11.92
C ILE A 8 10.25 3.12 -12.62
N THR A 9 10.76 2.83 -13.82
CA THR A 9 10.39 1.64 -14.59
C THR A 9 11.63 0.86 -15.01
N ILE A 10 11.62 -0.46 -14.84
CA ILE A 10 12.74 -1.33 -15.25
C ILE A 10 12.22 -2.56 -15.99
N GLY A 11 13.04 -3.12 -16.86
CA GLY A 11 12.72 -4.37 -17.56
C GLY A 11 12.90 -5.60 -16.68
N VAL A 12 12.14 -6.66 -16.95
CA VAL A 12 12.28 -7.95 -16.26
C VAL A 12 13.68 -8.57 -16.42
N THR A 13 14.38 -8.28 -17.53
CA THR A 13 15.77 -8.69 -17.75
C THR A 13 16.72 -8.00 -16.78
N GLU A 14 16.60 -6.67 -16.59
CA GLU A 14 17.43 -5.90 -15.65
C GLU A 14 17.17 -6.36 -14.20
N LEU A 15 15.91 -6.63 -13.86
CA LEU A 15 15.55 -7.20 -12.55
C LEU A 15 16.27 -8.54 -12.32
N ARG A 16 16.34 -9.41 -13.33
CA ARG A 16 17.02 -10.71 -13.22
C ARG A 16 18.54 -10.56 -13.10
N GLU A 17 19.11 -9.59 -13.79
CA GLU A 17 20.56 -9.34 -13.79
C GLU A 17 21.04 -8.71 -12.47
N SER A 18 20.23 -7.87 -11.82
CA SER A 18 20.64 -7.12 -10.63
C SER A 18 19.53 -6.92 -9.60
N PRO A 19 18.94 -8.00 -9.05
CA PRO A 19 17.78 -7.90 -8.15
C PRO A 19 18.06 -7.09 -6.89
N THR A 20 19.23 -7.26 -6.28
CA THR A 20 19.62 -6.54 -5.05
C THR A 20 19.72 -5.03 -5.27
N ARG A 21 20.23 -4.59 -6.44
CA ARG A 21 20.31 -3.16 -6.78
C ARG A 21 18.91 -2.56 -6.89
N ILE A 22 17.97 -3.28 -7.47
CA ILE A 22 16.59 -2.81 -7.64
C ILE A 22 15.87 -2.72 -6.30
N LEU A 23 16.05 -3.71 -5.41
CA LEU A 23 15.48 -3.65 -4.06
C LEU A 23 16.02 -2.45 -3.30
N LYS A 24 17.33 -2.22 -3.36
CA LYS A 24 17.97 -1.05 -2.75
C LYS A 24 17.49 0.27 -3.35
N LEU A 25 17.28 0.34 -4.67
CA LEU A 25 16.72 1.52 -5.32
C LEU A 25 15.31 1.86 -4.79
N ALA A 26 14.46 0.83 -4.62
CA ALA A 26 13.12 1.04 -4.08
C ALA A 26 13.15 1.51 -2.61
N GLU A 27 14.11 1.02 -1.83
CA GLU A 27 14.31 1.40 -0.43
C GLU A 27 14.89 2.81 -0.28
N ASP A 28 15.98 3.13 -1.00
CA ASP A 28 16.70 4.40 -0.92
C ASP A 28 15.85 5.58 -1.42
N GLU A 29 15.11 5.39 -2.52
CA GLU A 29 14.23 6.44 -3.08
C GLU A 29 12.86 6.50 -2.37
N ASP A 30 12.51 5.48 -1.59
CA ASP A 30 11.18 5.26 -1.03
C ASP A 30 10.05 5.43 -2.07
N GLN A 31 10.26 4.89 -3.27
CA GLN A 31 9.30 4.95 -4.38
C GLN A 31 9.02 3.57 -4.97
N ALA A 32 7.86 3.45 -5.62
CA ALA A 32 7.51 2.26 -6.37
C ALA A 32 8.37 2.16 -7.64
N VAL A 33 8.86 0.95 -7.91
CA VAL A 33 9.55 0.57 -9.14
C VAL A 33 8.64 -0.36 -9.93
N ALA A 34 8.20 0.05 -11.11
CA ALA A 34 7.41 -0.80 -12.00
C ALA A 34 8.29 -1.75 -12.80
N ILE A 35 7.93 -3.03 -12.81
CA ILE A 35 8.59 -4.07 -13.60
C ILE A 35 7.84 -4.22 -14.91
N LEU A 36 8.56 -4.11 -16.03
CA LEU A 36 8.01 -4.25 -17.37
C LEU A 36 8.38 -5.60 -17.97
N ASN A 37 7.38 -6.29 -18.52
CA ASN A 37 7.56 -7.45 -19.39
C ASN A 37 6.97 -7.16 -20.77
N HIS A 38 7.77 -7.28 -21.84
CA HIS A 38 7.38 -6.87 -23.19
C HIS A 38 6.74 -5.47 -23.26
N ASN A 39 7.37 -4.48 -22.59
CA ASN A 39 6.90 -3.09 -22.47
C ASN A 39 5.52 -2.91 -21.81
N LYS A 40 5.04 -3.93 -21.08
CA LYS A 40 3.81 -3.87 -20.30
C LYS A 40 4.12 -4.02 -18.81
N PRO A 41 3.46 -3.27 -17.91
CA PRO A 41 3.63 -3.45 -16.47
C PRO A 41 3.22 -4.87 -16.07
N ALA A 42 4.14 -5.59 -15.46
CA ALA A 42 3.97 -6.95 -14.96
C ALA A 42 3.89 -7.01 -13.43
N GLY A 43 4.44 -6.01 -12.73
CA GLY A 43 4.41 -5.92 -11.28
C GLY A 43 5.09 -4.65 -10.76
N TYR A 44 5.14 -4.52 -9.44
CA TYR A 44 5.79 -3.42 -8.74
C TYR A 44 6.66 -3.96 -7.60
N ILE A 45 7.79 -3.30 -7.37
CA ILE A 45 8.61 -3.44 -6.16
C ILE A 45 8.48 -2.14 -5.38
N ILE A 46 8.32 -2.26 -4.07
CA ILE A 46 8.10 -1.14 -3.15
C ILE A 46 8.95 -1.35 -1.90
N SER A 47 9.34 -0.27 -1.22
CA SER A 47 10.01 -0.35 0.07
C SER A 47 9.09 -0.96 1.14
N PRO A 48 9.64 -1.59 2.19
CA PRO A 48 8.85 -2.02 3.35
C PRO A 48 8.06 -0.86 3.97
N ARG A 49 8.69 0.31 4.13
CA ARG A 49 8.05 1.52 4.67
C ARG A 49 6.80 1.93 3.89
N MET A 50 6.89 1.92 2.56
CA MET A 50 5.75 2.30 1.73
C MET A 50 4.65 1.25 1.79
N MET A 51 4.99 -0.05 1.86
CA MET A 51 3.99 -1.11 2.07
C MET A 51 3.24 -0.92 3.39
N GLU A 52 3.97 -0.68 4.49
CA GLU A 52 3.38 -0.42 5.81
C GLU A 52 2.44 0.78 5.77
N ALA A 53 2.89 1.92 5.23
CA ALA A 53 2.06 3.12 5.11
C ALA A 53 0.78 2.89 4.28
N MET A 54 0.85 2.08 3.21
CA MET A 54 -0.33 1.72 2.43
C MET A 54 -1.30 0.86 3.22
N LEU A 55 -0.80 -0.15 3.95
CA LEU A 55 -1.63 -1.03 4.77
C LEU A 55 -2.30 -0.26 5.91
N ASP A 56 -1.56 0.64 6.57
CA ASP A 56 -2.09 1.49 7.64
C ASP A 56 -3.20 2.41 7.11
N SER A 57 -2.99 3.06 5.97
CA SER A 57 -4.01 3.93 5.35
C SER A 57 -5.28 3.15 4.99
N ILE A 58 -5.15 1.91 4.47
CA ILE A 58 -6.29 1.03 4.20
C ILE A 58 -7.01 0.65 5.49
N ALA A 59 -6.27 0.28 6.54
CA ALA A 59 -6.84 -0.09 7.82
C ALA A 59 -7.62 1.07 8.48
N GLU A 60 -7.05 2.28 8.44
CA GLU A 60 -7.71 3.51 8.88
C GLU A 60 -9.01 3.74 8.11
N ARG A 61 -8.99 3.60 6.78
CA ARG A 61 -10.19 3.81 5.95
C ARG A 61 -11.30 2.82 6.29
N ILE A 62 -10.96 1.55 6.51
CA ILE A 62 -11.91 0.52 6.94
C ILE A 62 -12.49 0.87 8.32
N ALA A 63 -11.66 1.35 9.26
CA ALA A 63 -12.12 1.77 10.58
C ALA A 63 -13.05 2.98 10.49
N GLU A 64 -12.69 3.99 9.68
CA GLU A 64 -13.49 5.18 9.41
C GLU A 64 -14.86 4.81 8.84
N ASP A 65 -14.90 3.94 7.83
CA ASP A 65 -16.15 3.49 7.21
C ASP A 65 -17.06 2.74 8.20
N ARG A 66 -16.47 1.90 9.06
CA ARG A 66 -17.22 1.23 10.14
C ARG A 66 -17.77 2.24 11.15
N ALA A 67 -16.97 3.23 11.55
CA ALA A 67 -17.41 4.28 12.46
C ALA A 67 -18.56 5.08 11.85
N LYS A 68 -18.40 5.54 10.59
CA LYS A 68 -19.42 6.28 9.84
C LYS A 68 -20.74 5.51 9.72
N LYS A 69 -20.70 4.22 9.40
CA LYS A 69 -21.90 3.37 9.35
C LYS A 69 -22.61 3.24 10.69
N ARG A 70 -21.87 3.34 11.81
CA ARG A 70 -22.43 3.22 13.16
C ARG A 70 -22.92 4.54 13.75
N LEU A 71 -22.41 5.68 13.30
CA LEU A 71 -22.83 7.01 13.79
C LEU A 71 -24.36 7.20 13.84
N PRO A 72 -25.17 6.78 12.85
CA PRO A 72 -26.63 6.93 12.92
C PRO A 72 -27.30 6.11 14.04
N THR A 73 -26.64 5.07 14.55
CA THR A 73 -27.18 4.19 15.61
C THR A 73 -26.81 4.65 17.02
N LEU A 74 -26.13 5.80 17.15
CA LEU A 74 -25.63 6.30 18.43
C LEU A 74 -26.74 6.46 19.49
N SER A 75 -27.95 6.85 19.07
CA SER A 75 -29.11 6.99 19.96
C SER A 75 -29.57 5.67 20.61
N LYS A 76 -29.19 4.53 20.03
CA LYS A 76 -29.50 3.18 20.54
C LYS A 76 -28.30 2.53 21.23
N ALA A 77 -27.19 3.25 21.37
CA ALA A 77 -25.96 2.70 21.95
C ALA A 77 -26.07 2.58 23.47
N ARG A 78 -25.56 1.46 24.02
CA ARG A 78 -25.39 1.29 25.47
C ARG A 78 -24.09 1.96 25.91
N LYS A 79 -24.17 2.84 26.92
CA LYS A 79 -23.00 3.39 27.59
C LYS A 79 -22.36 2.31 28.46
N VAL A 80 -21.07 2.06 28.28
CA VAL A 80 -20.27 1.11 29.06
C VAL A 80 -18.99 1.83 29.54
N LYS A 81 -18.47 1.46 30.71
CA LYS A 81 -17.15 1.88 31.16
C LYS A 81 -16.08 0.90 30.68
N LEU A 82 -14.82 1.32 30.64
CA LEU A 82 -13.71 0.47 30.22
C LEU A 82 -13.54 -0.75 31.14
N ASP A 83 -13.78 -0.58 32.45
CA ASP A 83 -13.71 -1.64 33.46
C ASP A 83 -14.87 -2.65 33.39
N GLU A 84 -15.86 -2.40 32.51
CA GLU A 84 -17.07 -3.23 32.32
C GLU A 84 -17.03 -4.04 31.01
N LEU A 85 -15.88 -4.04 30.31
CA LEU A 85 -15.63 -4.77 29.06
C LEU A 85 -15.21 -6.23 29.30
#